data_AF-A0A2N1Z6Y4-F1
#
_entry.id   AF-A0A2N1Z6Y4-F1
#
_cell.length_a   1.000
_cell.length_b   1.000
_cell.length_c   1.000
_cell.angle_alpha   90.00
_cell.angle_beta   90.00
_cell.angle_gamma   90.00
#
_symmetry.space_group_name_H-M   'P 1'
#
loop_
_entity.id
_entity.type
_entity.pdbx_description
1 polymer ?
#
loop_
_entity_poly.entity_id
_entity_poly.type
_entity_poly.pdbx_seq_one_letter_code
_entity_poly.pdbx_strand_id
1 'polypeptide(L)'
;MDDHLLTFQIDKDSEQVFVHGDPAGLEFFARQLLDLAAKARAGEFPHTHLFSEEWGGDGELSSEPQEEDQQMVHHVKVYGWPTIEGAKPYAKT
;
A
#
# COMPACT_ATOMS: atom_id res chain seq x y z
N MET A 1 -17.56 8.86 0.52
CA MET A 1 -17.54 8.77 -0.96
C MET A 1 -16.08 8.71 -1.27
N ASP A 2 -15.62 7.57 -1.78
CA ASP A 2 -14.22 7.40 -2.14
C ASP A 2 -13.88 8.39 -3.26
N ASP A 3 -12.89 9.25 -3.02
CA ASP A 3 -12.47 10.27 -3.98
C ASP A 3 -11.67 9.67 -5.16
N HIS A 4 -11.34 8.38 -5.09
CA HIS A 4 -10.63 7.61 -6.11
C HIS A 4 -10.87 6.11 -5.99
N LEU A 5 -10.54 5.36 -7.05
CA LEU A 5 -10.44 3.90 -7.01
C LEU A 5 -9.00 3.50 -6.69
N LEU A 6 -8.79 2.76 -5.61
CA LEU A 6 -7.52 2.07 -5.34
C LEU A 6 -7.77 0.82 -4.50
N THR A 7 -7.51 -0.36 -5.06
CA THR A 7 -7.64 -1.63 -4.32
C THR A 7 -6.39 -2.47 -4.45
N PHE A 8 -6.18 -3.30 -3.43
CA PHE A 8 -5.18 -4.35 -3.44
C PHE A 8 -5.94 -5.66 -3.25
N GLN A 9 -5.70 -6.59 -4.17
CA GLN A 9 -6.28 -7.92 -4.11
C GLN A 9 -5.16 -8.95 -4.23
N ILE A 10 -5.36 -10.12 -3.63
CA ILE A 10 -4.45 -11.26 -3.77
C ILE A 10 -5.18 -12.39 -4.47
N ASP A 11 -4.48 -13.11 -5.35
CA ASP A 11 -5.03 -14.35 -5.88
C ASP A 11 -5.25 -15.38 -4.77
N LYS A 12 -6.08 -16.38 -5.08
CA LYS A 12 -6.41 -17.50 -4.19
C LYS A 12 -5.18 -18.23 -3.63
N ASP A 13 -4.06 -18.19 -4.36
CA ASP A 13 -2.82 -18.88 -4.00
C ASP A 13 -1.86 -17.95 -3.23
N SER A 14 -2.20 -16.66 -3.08
CA SER A 14 -1.38 -15.61 -2.45
C SER A 14 0.00 -15.43 -3.10
N GLU A 15 0.11 -15.71 -4.39
CA GLU A 15 1.34 -15.59 -5.18
C GLU A 15 1.39 -14.28 -5.97
N GLN A 16 0.23 -13.68 -6.24
CA GLN A 16 0.10 -12.44 -7.00
C GLN A 16 -0.69 -11.40 -6.22
N VAL A 17 -0.18 -10.16 -6.26
CA VAL A 17 -0.90 -8.97 -5.78
C VAL A 17 -1.36 -8.18 -6.99
N PHE A 18 -2.65 -7.91 -7.05
CA PHE A 18 -3.29 -7.07 -8.04
C PHE A 18 -3.48 -5.68 -7.44
N VAL A 19 -3.01 -4.66 -8.14
CA VAL A 19 -3.22 -3.26 -7.77
C VAL A 19 -4.12 -2.65 -8.82
N HIS A 20 -5.36 -2.38 -8.46
CA HIS A 20 -6.32 -1.71 -9.33
C HIS A 20 -6.42 -0.26 -8.89
N GLY A 21 -6.46 0.66 -9.85
CA GLY A 21 -6.76 2.04 -9.55
C GLY A 21 -7.17 2.82 -10.78
N ASP A 22 -8.00 3.83 -10.56
CA ASP A 22 -8.25 4.87 -11.56
C ASP A 22 -7.08 5.87 -11.57
N PRO A 23 -7.07 6.88 -12.46
CA PRO A 23 -5.98 7.85 -12.50
C PRO A 23 -5.72 8.54 -11.15
N ALA A 24 -6.78 8.92 -10.41
CA ALA A 24 -6.66 9.60 -9.14
C ALA A 24 -6.03 8.71 -8.06
N GLY A 25 -6.44 7.44 -7.99
CA GLY A 25 -5.94 6.49 -7.00
C GLY A 25 -4.52 6.04 -7.27
N LEU A 26 -4.15 5.84 -8.55
CA LEU A 26 -2.78 5.56 -8.95
C LEU A 26 -1.86 6.74 -8.66
N GLU A 27 -2.30 7.98 -8.93
CA GLU A 27 -1.55 9.18 -8.58
C GLU A 27 -1.40 9.35 -7.06
N PHE A 28 -2.47 9.11 -6.30
CA PHE A 28 -2.41 9.10 -4.84
C PHE A 28 -1.36 8.10 -4.34
N PHE A 29 -1.42 6.85 -4.80
CA PHE A 29 -0.47 5.82 -4.40
C PHE A 29 0.97 6.17 -4.79
N ALA A 30 1.18 6.69 -6.00
CA ALA A 30 2.49 7.13 -6.46
C ALA A 30 3.08 8.23 -5.55
N ARG A 31 2.26 9.20 -5.10
CA ARG A 31 2.71 10.24 -4.15
C ARG A 31 3.16 9.65 -2.82
N GLN A 32 2.44 8.65 -2.29
CA GLN A 32 2.85 7.93 -1.07
C GLN A 32 4.21 7.26 -1.25
N LEU A 33 4.42 6.55 -2.37
CA LEU A 33 5.69 5.89 -2.67
C LEU A 33 6.85 6.88 -2.80
N LEU A 34 6.62 8.02 -3.47
CA LEU A 34 7.63 9.05 -3.67
C LEU A 34 8.04 9.74 -2.36
N ASP A 35 7.08 10.01 -1.47
CA ASP A 35 7.35 10.56 -0.12
C ASP A 35 8.17 9.58 0.73
N LEU A 36 7.76 8.31 0.80
CA LEU A 36 8.51 7.26 1.50
C LEU A 36 9.93 7.12 0.95
N ALA A 37 10.08 7.14 -0.38
CA ALA A 37 11.40 7.07 -1.02
C ALA A 37 12.27 8.28 -0.71
N ALA A 38 11.70 9.49 -0.62
CA ALA A 38 12.44 10.70 -0.25
C ALA A 38 12.97 10.63 1.18
N LYS A 39 12.12 10.24 2.14
CA LYS A 39 12.49 10.05 3.55
C LYS A 39 13.52 8.93 3.72
N ALA A 40 13.33 7.79 3.04
CA ALA A 40 14.29 6.69 3.08
C ALA A 40 15.68 7.11 2.53
N ARG A 41 15.73 7.90 1.45
CA ARG A 41 16.98 8.47 0.93
C ARG A 41 17.67 9.42 1.92
N ALA A 42 16.90 10.07 2.80
CA ALA A 42 17.44 10.90 3.88
C ALA A 42 17.97 10.08 5.07
N GLY A 43 17.91 8.73 5.02
CA GLY A 43 18.35 7.85 6.08
C GLY A 43 17.27 7.53 7.13
N GLU A 44 16.03 7.94 6.90
CA GLU A 44 14.89 7.61 7.78
C GLU A 44 14.33 6.21 7.48
N PHE A 45 13.53 5.67 8.40
CA PHE A 45 12.85 4.37 8.24
C PHE A 45 11.33 4.55 8.19
N PRO A 46 10.80 5.28 7.18
CA PRO A 46 9.39 5.62 7.13
C PRO A 46 8.52 4.42 6.78
N HIS A 47 7.25 4.48 7.15
CA HIS A 47 6.23 3.58 6.65
C HIS A 47 4.89 4.31 6.60
N THR A 48 4.00 3.83 5.75
CA THR A 48 2.61 4.30 5.69
C THR A 48 1.66 3.11 5.76
N HIS A 49 0.43 3.40 6.17
CA HIS A 49 -0.66 2.46 6.27
C HIS A 49 -1.80 2.99 5.41
N LEU A 50 -2.30 2.16 4.49
CA LEU A 50 -3.51 2.45 3.72
C LEU A 50 -4.57 1.48 4.19
N PHE A 51 -5.76 2.00 4.51
CA PHE A 51 -6.89 1.24 4.99
C PHE A 51 -8.11 1.47 4.10
N SER A 52 -8.99 0.47 4.08
CA SER A 52 -10.36 0.65 3.60
C SER A 52 -11.24 1.21 4.71
N GLU A 53 -12.40 1.81 4.37
CA GLU A 53 -13.34 2.35 5.35
C GLU A 53 -13.76 1.31 6.41
N GLU A 54 -13.94 0.03 6.04
CA GLU A 54 -14.33 -1.04 6.98
C GLU A 54 -13.26 -1.32 8.05
N TRP A 55 -12.02 -0.93 7.78
CA TRP A 55 -10.87 -1.08 8.68
C TRP A 55 -10.45 0.26 9.30
N GLY A 56 -11.32 1.28 9.21
CA GLY A 56 -11.11 2.59 9.81
C GLY A 56 -10.22 3.52 8.98
N GLY A 57 -10.11 3.28 7.68
CA GLY A 57 -9.55 4.24 6.72
C GLY A 57 -10.51 5.37 6.40
N ASP A 58 -9.97 6.44 5.84
CA ASP A 58 -10.68 7.65 5.43
C ASP A 58 -10.74 7.77 3.89
N GLY A 59 -10.90 6.64 3.20
CA GLY A 59 -10.97 6.56 1.74
C GLY A 59 -9.62 6.36 1.04
N GLU A 60 -8.58 5.87 1.73
CA GLU A 60 -7.30 5.57 1.08
C GLU A 60 -7.39 4.37 0.13
N LEU A 61 -8.09 3.32 0.55
CA LEU A 61 -8.40 2.13 -0.25
C LEU A 61 -9.91 2.02 -0.45
N SER A 62 -10.31 1.71 -1.68
CA SER A 62 -11.70 1.40 -1.99
C SER A 62 -12.06 -0.01 -1.50
N SER A 63 -13.34 -0.22 -1.25
CA SER A 63 -13.84 -1.47 -0.64
C SER A 63 -14.53 -2.43 -1.61
N GLU A 64 -14.74 -1.99 -2.86
CA GLU A 64 -15.37 -2.82 -3.89
C GLU A 64 -14.32 -3.65 -4.65
N PRO A 65 -14.53 -4.96 -4.84
CA PRO A 65 -13.62 -5.82 -5.60
C PRO A 65 -13.70 -5.53 -7.11
N GLN A 66 -12.58 -5.70 -7.81
CA GLN A 66 -12.52 -5.63 -9.29
C GLN A 66 -12.52 -7.00 -9.96
N GLU A 67 -12.20 -8.07 -9.21
CA GLU A 67 -12.20 -9.45 -9.69
C GLU A 67 -12.92 -10.33 -8.65
N GLU A 68 -13.89 -11.15 -9.08
CA GLU A 68 -14.74 -11.92 -8.15
C GLU A 68 -14.00 -13.05 -7.42
N ASP A 69 -12.94 -13.59 -8.02
CA ASP A 69 -12.18 -14.75 -7.50
C ASP A 69 -10.95 -14.36 -6.66
N GLN A 70 -10.80 -13.08 -6.31
CA GLN A 70 -9.65 -12.58 -5.56
C GLN A 70 -10.03 -12.13 -4.15
N GLN A 71 -9.07 -12.23 -3.22
CA GLN A 71 -9.27 -11.78 -1.85
C GLN A 71 -8.86 -10.30 -1.72
N MET A 72 -9.78 -9.47 -1.22
CA MET A 72 -9.52 -8.06 -0.90
C MET A 72 -8.52 -7.90 0.26
N VAL A 73 -7.61 -6.94 0.10
CA VAL A 73 -6.65 -6.51 1.12
C VAL A 73 -7.10 -5.16 1.68
N HIS A 74 -7.62 -5.17 2.91
CA HIS A 74 -8.14 -4.00 3.60
C HIS A 74 -7.09 -3.17 4.35
N HIS A 75 -5.85 -3.69 4.46
CA HIS A 75 -4.73 -3.01 5.11
C HIS A 75 -3.43 -3.26 4.36
N VAL A 76 -2.90 -2.21 3.73
CA VAL A 76 -1.61 -2.23 3.04
C VAL A 76 -0.60 -1.44 3.85
N LYS A 77 0.56 -2.05 4.14
CA LYS A 77 1.71 -1.36 4.74
C LYS A 77 2.82 -1.24 3.71
N VAL A 78 3.32 -0.03 3.52
CA VAL A 78 4.48 0.22 2.67
C VAL A 78 5.61 0.79 3.53
N TYR A 79 6.79 0.20 3.42
CA TYR A 79 7.98 0.59 4.16
C TYR A 79 9.02 1.19 3.22
N GLY A 80 9.63 2.30 3.63
CA GLY A 80 10.81 2.85 2.98
C GLY A 80 12.08 2.43 3.72
N TRP A 81 12.99 1.77 3.04
CA TRP A 81 14.28 1.35 3.60
C TRP A 81 15.43 2.16 2.97
N PRO A 82 16.34 2.74 3.78
CA PRO A 82 17.48 3.51 3.25
C PRO A 82 18.44 2.69 2.40
N THR A 83 18.59 1.40 2.70
CA THR A 83 19.52 0.51 2.01
C THR A 83 18.91 -0.88 1.82
N ILE A 84 19.42 -1.60 0.82
CA ILE A 84 19.05 -3.01 0.57
C ILE A 84 19.53 -3.90 1.73
N GLU A 85 20.72 -3.65 2.26
CA GLU A 85 21.30 -4.41 3.38
C GLU A 85 20.56 -4.17 4.71
N GLY A 86 19.97 -2.99 4.87
CA GLY A 86 19.30 -2.53 6.10
C GLY A 86 17.78 -2.71 6.13
N ALA A 87 17.18 -3.43 5.18
CA ALA A 87 15.73 -3.63 5.06
C ALA A 87 15.09 -4.49 6.18
N LYS A 88 15.65 -4.48 7.40
CA LYS A 88 15.20 -5.17 8.62
C LYS A 88 15.73 -4.48 9.90
N PRO A 89 15.37 -3.21 10.22
CA PRO A 89 15.94 -2.52 11.38
C PRO A 89 15.55 -3.11 12.75
N TYR A 90 14.53 -3.99 12.79
CA TYR A 90 14.08 -4.67 14.02
C TYR A 90 14.62 -6.08 14.19
N ALA A 91 15.50 -6.57 13.30
CA ALA A 91 16.24 -7.80 13.54
C ALA A 91 17.25 -7.52 14.65
N LYS A 92 16.83 -7.72 15.91
CA LYS A 92 17.71 -7.67 17.08
C LYS A 92 18.94 -8.56 16.82
N THR A 93 20.14 -7.97 16.85
CA THR A 93 21.39 -8.68 17.13
C THR A 93 21.33 -9.34 18.49
#